data_AF-A0A2D4PSR7-F1
#
_entry.id   AF-A0A2D4PSR7-F1
#
_cell.length_a   1.000
_cell.length_b   1.000
_cell.length_c   1.000
_cell.angle_alpha   90.00
_cell.angle_beta   90.00
_cell.angle_gamma   90.00
#
_symmetry.space_group_name_H-M   'P 1'
#
loop_
_entity.id
_entity.type
_entity.pdbx_description
1 polymer ?
#
loop_
_entity_poly.entity_id
_entity_poly.type
_entity_poly.pdbx_seq_one_letter_code
_entity_poly.pdbx_strand_id
1 'polypeptide(L)'
;YRTQVLNSASCGHQQILRFFYTQEGQFIPSALRIYKAKTLAQTLYGIPIWTRGFKHCIERTQAVFLRKLLGLPPCVGFASMYLELGTHSVKCMAWINTFK
;
A
#
# COMPACT_ATOMS: atom_id res chain seq x y z
N TYR A 1 -5.59 15.03 13.11
CA TYR A 1 -4.72 15.10 11.93
C TYR A 1 -3.95 13.80 11.65
N ARG A 2 -3.08 13.30 12.55
CA ARG A 2 -2.20 12.13 12.29
C ARG A 2 -2.92 10.79 12.06
N THR A 3 -3.93 10.44 12.87
CA THR A 3 -4.77 9.25 12.67
C THR A 3 -5.66 9.36 11.43
N GLN A 4 -6.04 10.58 11.07
CA GLN A 4 -6.92 10.89 9.95
C GLN A 4 -6.29 10.51 8.61
N VAL A 5 -4.98 10.73 8.42
CA VAL A 5 -4.30 10.37 7.17
C VAL A 5 -4.16 8.85 7.03
N LEU A 6 -3.87 8.12 8.12
CA LEU A 6 -3.85 6.65 8.10
C LEU A 6 -5.25 6.07 7.85
N ASN A 7 -6.29 6.69 8.40
CA ASN A 7 -7.67 6.33 8.14
C ASN A 7 -8.06 6.62 6.69
N SER A 8 -7.64 7.76 6.13
CA SER A 8 -7.82 8.10 4.72
C SER A 8 -7.10 7.13 3.78
N ALA A 9 -5.86 6.75 4.13
CA ALA A 9 -5.11 5.75 3.37
C ALA A 9 -5.80 4.38 3.44
N SER A 10 -6.24 3.94 4.61
CA SER A 10 -6.98 2.69 4.81
C SER A 10 -8.32 2.68 4.05
N CYS A 11 -9.04 3.80 4.07
CA CYS A 11 -10.26 4.01 3.27
C CYS A 11 -9.94 3.94 1.77
N GLY A 12 -8.85 4.56 1.33
CA GLY A 12 -8.37 4.48 -0.05
C GLY A 12 -8.07 3.05 -0.50
N HIS A 13 -7.41 2.25 0.33
CA HIS A 13 -7.18 0.82 0.05
C HIS A 13 -8.50 0.07 -0.13
N GLN A 14 -9.50 0.31 0.74
CA GLN A 14 -10.80 -0.35 0.64
C GLN A 14 -11.57 0.07 -0.62
N GLN A 15 -11.50 1.35 -1.01
CA GLN A 15 -12.14 1.85 -2.23
C GLN A 15 -11.52 1.23 -3.49
N ILE A 16 -10.18 1.10 -3.53
CA ILE A 16 -9.47 0.45 -4.65
C ILE A 16 -9.87 -1.02 -4.76
N LEU A 17 -9.92 -1.74 -3.63
CA LEU A 17 -10.37 -3.14 -3.62
C LEU A 17 -11.83 -3.26 -4.07
N ARG A 18 -12.73 -2.40 -3.57
CA ARG A 18 -14.13 -2.41 -3.98
C ARG A 18 -14.26 -2.19 -5.49
N PHE A 19 -13.58 -1.19 -6.05
CA PHE A 19 -13.57 -0.92 -7.49
C PHE A 19 -13.05 -2.12 -8.29
N PHE A 20 -11.96 -2.74 -7.83
CA PHE A 20 -11.37 -3.93 -8.47
C PHE A 20 -12.33 -5.13 -8.51
N TYR A 21 -13.15 -5.32 -7.47
CA TYR A 21 -14.11 -6.44 -7.40
C TYR A 21 -15.50 -6.13 -7.95
N THR A 22 -15.87 -4.85 -8.12
CA THR A 22 -17.22 -4.46 -8.62
C THR A 22 -17.26 -4.26 -10.12
N GLN A 23 -16.15 -3.89 -10.74
CA GLN A 23 -16.05 -3.77 -12.19
C GLN A 23 -15.34 -5.03 -12.70
N GLU A 24 -15.77 -5.59 -13.83
CA GLU A 24 -15.10 -6.73 -14.49
C GLU A 24 -13.61 -6.48 -14.84
N GLY A 25 -13.08 -5.28 -14.52
CA GLY A 25 -11.68 -4.89 -14.59
C GLY A 25 -10.81 -5.53 -13.50
N GLN A 26 -10.72 -6.87 -13.50
CA GLN A 26 -9.77 -7.65 -12.70
C GLN A 26 -8.31 -7.48 -13.20
N PHE A 27 -7.88 -6.25 -13.48
CA PHE A 27 -6.54 -5.95 -13.96
C PHE A 27 -5.66 -5.42 -12.83
N ILE A 28 -4.88 -6.34 -12.26
CA ILE A 28 -4.01 -6.10 -11.10
C ILE A 28 -3.08 -4.88 -11.30
N PRO A 29 -2.46 -4.66 -12.48
CA PRO A 29 -1.59 -3.50 -12.69
C PRO A 29 -2.31 -2.15 -12.59
N SER A 30 -3.59 -2.06 -12.98
CA SER A 30 -4.37 -0.82 -12.84
C SER A 30 -4.62 -0.46 -11.38
N ALA A 31 -5.01 -1.44 -10.56
CA ALA A 31 -5.20 -1.23 -9.12
C ALA A 31 -3.89 -0.83 -8.44
N LEU A 32 -2.78 -1.45 -8.83
CA LEU A 32 -1.45 -1.10 -8.33
C LEU A 32 -1.03 0.32 -8.73
N ARG A 33 -1.36 0.77 -9.94
CA ARG A 33 -1.07 2.13 -10.42
C ARG A 33 -1.83 3.19 -9.61
N ILE A 34 -3.12 2.96 -9.35
CA ILE A 34 -3.94 3.85 -8.51
C ILE A 34 -3.41 3.89 -7.07
N TYR A 35 -3.05 2.72 -6.51
CA TYR A 35 -2.44 2.63 -5.19
C TYR A 35 -1.16 3.46 -5.10
N LYS A 36 -0.25 3.31 -6.07
CA LYS A 36 1.01 4.07 -6.13
C LYS A 36 0.76 5.58 -6.24
N ALA A 37 -0.16 5.99 -7.11
CA ALA A 37 -0.45 7.39 -7.38
C ALA A 37 -1.12 8.13 -6.21
N LYS A 38 -2.01 7.47 -5.45
CA LYS A 38 -2.80 8.12 -4.41
C LYS A 38 -2.34 7.74 -3.01
N THR A 39 -2.48 6.47 -2.66
CA THR A 39 -2.34 5.99 -1.29
C THR A 39 -0.88 5.95 -0.85
N LEU A 40 0.01 5.46 -1.72
CA LEU A 40 1.45 5.43 -1.45
C LEU A 40 2.04 6.84 -1.41
N ALA A 41 1.67 7.72 -2.34
CA ALA A 41 2.12 9.11 -2.37
C ALA A 41 1.74 9.86 -1.07
N GLN A 42 0.49 9.76 -0.63
CA GLN A 42 0.04 10.33 0.65
C GLN A 42 0.82 9.77 1.85
N THR A 43 1.08 8.47 1.82
CA THR A 43 1.83 7.80 2.89
C THR A 43 3.27 8.31 2.94
N LEU A 44 3.94 8.39 1.79
CA LEU A 44 5.33 8.85 1.64
C LEU A 44 5.50 10.31 2.08
N TYR A 45 4.55 11.18 1.71
CA TYR A 45 4.55 12.59 2.16
C TYR A 45 4.51 12.72 3.69
N GLY A 46 3.81 11.80 4.37
CA GLY A 46 3.72 11.79 5.84
C GLY A 46 4.97 11.23 6.55
N ILE A 47 5.88 10.56 5.85
CA ILE A 47 6.98 9.80 6.47
C ILE A 47 7.92 10.64 7.33
N PRO A 48 8.40 11.83 6.91
CA PRO A 48 9.25 12.67 7.75
C PRO A 48 8.62 12.99 9.12
N ILE A 49 7.29 13.02 9.17
CA ILE A 49 6.50 13.34 10.35
C ILE A 49 6.19 12.08 11.20
N TRP A 50 6.30 10.87 10.62
CA TRP A 50 5.84 9.60 11.22
C TRP A 50 6.96 8.63 11.61
N THR A 51 8.22 9.03 11.41
CA THR A 51 9.45 8.20 11.52
C THR A 51 9.59 7.37 12.80
N ARG A 52 8.98 7.73 13.94
CA ARG A 52 9.15 7.00 15.21
C ARG A 52 8.03 6.05 15.62
N GLY A 53 6.79 6.20 15.12
CA GLY A 53 5.62 5.53 15.72
C GLY A 53 4.85 4.53 14.87
N PHE A 54 4.76 4.76 13.54
CA PHE A 54 3.74 4.09 12.71
C PHE A 54 4.30 3.21 11.59
N LYS A 55 5.60 2.95 11.61
CA LYS A 55 6.29 2.13 10.60
C LYS A 55 5.65 0.75 10.44
N HIS A 56 5.46 0.03 11.55
CA HIS A 56 4.87 -1.31 11.52
C HIS A 56 3.41 -1.30 11.05
N CYS A 57 2.63 -0.28 11.42
CA CYS A 57 1.24 -0.17 11.00
C CYS A 57 1.13 0.06 9.48
N ILE A 58 1.96 0.92 8.92
CA ILE A 58 1.93 1.27 7.49
C ILE A 58 2.34 0.07 6.62
N GLU A 59 3.42 -0.62 6.98
CA GLU A 59 3.87 -1.82 6.26
C GLU A 59 2.81 -2.92 6.33
N ARG A 60 2.20 -3.14 7.50
CA ARG A 60 1.12 -4.11 7.67
C ARG A 60 -0.10 -3.76 6.83
N THR A 61 -0.49 -2.49 6.75
CA THR A 61 -1.63 -2.05 5.93
C THR A 61 -1.37 -2.26 4.44
N GLN A 62 -0.18 -1.91 3.93
CA GLN A 62 0.21 -2.20 2.55
C GLN A 62 0.14 -3.70 2.27
N ALA A 63 0.71 -4.52 3.16
CA ALA A 63 0.74 -5.96 2.98
C ALA A 63 -0.65 -6.61 2.98
N VAL A 64 -1.55 -6.15 3.87
CA VAL A 64 -2.95 -6.62 3.89
C VAL A 64 -3.66 -6.24 2.59
N PHE A 65 -3.43 -5.05 2.06
CA PHE A 65 -3.98 -4.63 0.78
C PHE A 65 -3.49 -5.50 -0.38
N LEU A 66 -2.17 -5.72 -0.49
CA LEU A 66 -1.59 -6.55 -1.55
C LEU A 66 -2.07 -8.00 -1.49
N ARG A 67 -2.15 -8.57 -0.27
CA ARG A 67 -2.69 -9.91 -0.07
C ARG A 67 -4.12 -10.02 -0.57
N LYS A 68 -4.97 -9.04 -0.24
CA LYS A 68 -6.36 -8.99 -0.71
C LYS A 68 -6.41 -8.83 -2.23
N LEU A 69 -5.63 -7.92 -2.79
CA LEU A 69 -5.59 -7.68 -4.23
C LEU A 69 -5.22 -8.94 -5.02
N LEU A 70 -4.28 -9.74 -4.52
CA LEU A 70 -3.81 -10.98 -5.14
C LEU A 70 -4.65 -12.21 -4.78
N GLY A 71 -5.63 -12.10 -3.87
CA GLY A 71 -6.40 -13.25 -3.39
C GLY A 71 -5.58 -14.30 -2.62
N LEU A 72 -4.47 -13.90 -1.99
CA LEU A 72 -3.50 -14.84 -1.41
C LEU A 72 -3.84 -15.23 0.05
N PRO A 73 -3.50 -16.45 0.47
CA PRO A 73 -3.67 -16.88 1.85
C PRO A 73 -2.68 -16.19 2.81
N PRO A 74 -2.95 -16.21 4.14
CA PRO A 74 -2.11 -15.56 5.16
C PRO A 74 -0.67 -16.09 5.22
N CYS A 75 -0.47 -17.34 4.82
CA CYS A 75 0.83 -18.03 4.83
C CYS A 75 1.84 -17.48 3.82
N VAL A 76 1.37 -16.76 2.79
CA VAL A 76 2.29 -16.17 1.81
C VAL A 76 3.03 -15.00 2.45
N GLY A 77 4.36 -15.08 2.39
CA GLY A 77 5.25 -14.06 2.91
C GLY A 77 5.12 -12.74 2.14
N PHE A 78 5.39 -11.63 2.81
CA PHE A 78 5.29 -10.31 2.18
C PHE A 78 6.31 -10.10 1.07
N ALA A 79 7.51 -10.67 1.23
CA ALA A 79 8.60 -10.56 0.26
C ALA A 79 8.21 -11.14 -1.11
N SER A 80 7.50 -12.26 -1.16
CA SER A 80 7.05 -12.84 -2.44
C SER A 80 5.97 -11.99 -3.10
N MET A 81 5.00 -11.45 -2.35
CA MET A 81 4.01 -10.53 -2.91
C MET A 81 4.64 -9.30 -3.55
N TYR A 82 5.69 -8.75 -2.91
CA TYR A 82 6.43 -7.61 -3.43
C TYR A 82 7.16 -7.95 -4.73
N LEU A 83 7.76 -9.14 -4.81
CA LEU A 83 8.47 -9.62 -5.99
C LEU A 83 7.53 -9.83 -7.18
N GLU A 84 6.41 -10.53 -6.97
CA GLU A 84 5.39 -10.78 -7.99
C GLU A 84 4.79 -9.49 -8.58
N LEU A 85 4.59 -8.48 -7.72
CA LEU A 85 3.99 -7.21 -8.13
C LEU A 85 5.02 -6.17 -8.62
N GLY A 86 6.32 -6.47 -8.61
CA GLY A 86 7.37 -5.51 -8.93
C GLY A 86 7.27 -4.23 -8.08
N THR A 87 7.03 -4.38 -6.78
CA THR A 87 6.89 -3.25 -5.85
C THR A 87 7.76 -3.45 -4.61
N HIS A 88 8.12 -2.35 -3.94
CA HIS A 88 8.90 -2.43 -2.71
C HIS A 88 8.04 -2.17 -1.47
N SER A 89 8.58 -2.51 -0.30
CA SER A 89 8.01 -2.10 0.99
C SER A 89 7.97 -0.58 1.09
N VAL A 90 7.01 -0.04 1.87
CA VAL A 90 6.94 1.41 2.11
C VAL A 90 8.26 1.95 2.65
N LYS A 91 8.96 1.21 3.53
CA LYS A 91 10.28 1.61 4.03
C LYS A 91 11.29 1.77 2.89
N CYS A 92 11.42 0.77 2.02
CA CYS A 92 12.34 0.87 0.88
C CYS A 92 11.96 2.04 -0.05
N MET A 93 10.67 2.23 -0.33
CA MET A 93 10.20 3.37 -1.13
C MET A 93 10.47 4.72 -0.46
N ALA A 94 10.37 4.79 0.87
CA ALA A 94 10.70 5.98 1.63
C ALA A 94 12.18 6.34 1.49
N TRP A 95 13.05 5.34 1.70
CA TRP A 95 14.50 5.50 1.52
C TRP A 95 14.83 5.95 0.09
N ILE A 96 14.27 5.30 -0.94
CA ILE A 96 14.51 5.69 -2.34
C ILE A 96 14.09 7.15 -2.60
N ASN A 97 12.97 7.61 -2.03
CA ASN A 97 12.49 8.98 -2.23
C ASN A 97 13.22 10.03 -1.39
N THR A 98 13.83 9.67 -0.26
CA THR A 98 14.63 10.62 0.54
C THR A 98 16.02 10.88 -0.04
N PHE A 99 16.55 9.96 -0.85
CA PHE A 99 17.87 10.05 -1.48
C PHE A 99 17.80 10.34 -3.00
N LYS A 100 16.61 10.68 -3.51
CA LYS A 100 16.39 11.21 -4.85
C LYS A 100 16.34 12.73 -4.80
#